data_AF-A0A7C4RFC7-F1
#
_entry.id   AF-A0A7C4RFC7-F1
#
_cell.length_a   1.000
_cell.length_b   1.000
_cell.length_c   1.000
_cell.angle_alpha   90.00
_cell.angle_beta   90.00
_cell.angle_gamma   90.00
#
_symmetry.space_group_name_H-M   'P 1'
#
loop_
_entity.id
_entity.type
_entity.pdbx_description
1 polymer ?
#
loop_
_entity_poly.entity_id
_entity_poly.type
_entity_poly.pdbx_seq_one_letter_code
_entity_poly.pdbx_strand_id
1 'polypeptide(L)'
;MVKFNRKVFCIYCISILTYMFSNFAVTLGSSNVILLSHSGFIAYGNQYYIVVGEIQNVGTFAIKNVKISITLYNRNNEVLYSCMQPAFLEIIPPNRKSPFVVMWFGKDKSVEVVRYDISDIVYEEDPAMKPQKLEIVWSSYSYPDVIGAIKNIGDKNATYVKVIAVFYDEDGNIVGANSDLSINSLAPNATAEFSVTFPFLEEAIFQRAKKYEVIAESKEYLLKLNEESTNANVVDNSNNFLTWVAIFLAVLVVVGSLLFILHSKQKSRRQKRKRLKLKVTGKVLRL
;
A
#
# COMPACT_ATOMS: atom_id res chain seq x y z
N MET A 1 -44.81 47.89 -42.53
CA MET A 1 -43.41 47.63 -42.14
C MET A 1 -43.33 47.66 -40.61
N VAL A 2 -43.46 46.51 -39.95
CA VAL A 2 -43.54 46.42 -38.49
C VAL A 2 -42.13 46.57 -37.91
N LYS A 3 -41.90 47.60 -37.08
CA LYS A 3 -40.61 47.86 -36.42
C LYS A 3 -40.34 46.73 -35.40
N PHE A 4 -39.45 45.82 -35.78
CA PHE A 4 -39.02 44.71 -34.93
C PHE A 4 -38.14 45.25 -33.79
N ASN A 5 -38.69 45.26 -32.58
CA ASN A 5 -38.01 45.81 -31.41
C ASN A 5 -37.01 44.78 -30.86
N ARG A 6 -35.74 44.92 -31.26
CA ARG A 6 -34.62 44.03 -30.90
C ARG A 6 -34.50 43.75 -29.39
N LYS A 7 -34.96 44.67 -28.53
CA LYS A 7 -34.93 44.48 -27.07
C LYS A 7 -35.95 43.46 -26.57
N VAL A 8 -37.12 43.37 -27.21
CA VAL A 8 -38.20 42.46 -26.80
C VAL A 8 -37.89 41.02 -27.20
N PHE A 9 -37.27 40.83 -28.37
CA PHE A 9 -36.83 39.51 -28.84
C PHE A 9 -35.73 38.91 -27.94
N CYS A 10 -34.79 39.74 -27.48
CA CYS A 10 -33.69 39.31 -26.62
C CYS A 10 -34.17 38.83 -25.24
N ILE A 11 -35.18 39.49 -24.66
CA ILE A 11 -35.79 39.09 -23.40
C ILE A 11 -36.51 37.74 -23.53
N TYR A 12 -37.25 37.53 -24.63
CA TYR A 12 -37.93 36.25 -24.89
C TYR A 12 -36.94 35.09 -25.12
N CYS A 13 -35.83 35.32 -25.81
CA CYS A 13 -34.79 34.30 -26.00
C CYS A 13 -34.09 33.94 -24.68
N ILE A 14 -33.81 34.91 -23.81
CA ILE A 14 -33.20 34.66 -22.49
C ILE A 14 -34.17 33.88 -21.59
N SER A 15 -35.48 34.20 -21.61
CA SER A 15 -36.48 33.46 -20.82
C SER A 15 -36.71 32.03 -21.30
N ILE A 16 -36.56 31.74 -22.60
CA ILE A 16 -36.65 30.38 -23.14
C ILE A 16 -35.36 29.59 -22.85
N LEU A 17 -34.20 30.25 -22.89
CA LEU A 17 -32.92 29.63 -22.54
C LEU A 17 -32.84 29.26 -21.05
N THR A 18 -33.37 30.10 -20.16
CA THR A 18 -33.44 29.77 -18.73
C THR A 18 -34.45 28.66 -18.41
N TYR A 19 -35.56 28.55 -19.17
CA TYR A 19 -36.54 27.47 -19.02
C TYR A 19 -36.05 26.11 -19.55
N MET A 20 -35.13 26.12 -20.52
CA MET A 20 -34.48 24.91 -21.05
C MET A 20 -33.34 24.42 -20.15
N PHE A 21 -32.76 25.30 -19.32
CA PHE A 21 -31.74 24.93 -18.32
C PHE A 21 -32.32 24.46 -16.98
N SER A 22 -33.58 24.74 -16.67
CA SER A 22 -34.20 24.36 -15.39
C SER A 22 -34.78 22.95 -15.33
N ASN A 23 -34.63 22.12 -16.38
CA ASN A 23 -35.14 20.74 -16.41
C ASN A 23 -34.07 19.65 -16.65
N PHE A 24 -32.78 19.97 -16.49
CA PHE A 24 -31.71 18.97 -16.44
C PHE A 24 -30.99 19.02 -15.09
N ALA A 25 -31.75 18.89 -14.00
CA ALA A 25 -31.21 18.26 -12.81
C ALA A 25 -31.50 16.78 -12.94
N VAL A 26 -30.58 16.02 -13.54
CA VAL A 26 -30.49 14.60 -13.22
C VAL A 26 -30.08 14.57 -11.75
N THR A 27 -31.04 14.34 -10.85
CA THR A 27 -30.72 13.85 -9.51
C THR A 27 -30.11 12.47 -9.70
N LEU A 28 -28.81 12.42 -9.97
CA LEU A 28 -28.03 11.26 -9.60
C LEU A 28 -28.26 11.15 -8.10
N GLY A 29 -29.01 10.13 -7.66
CA GLY A 29 -29.09 9.83 -6.25
C GLY A 29 -27.66 9.81 -5.74
N SER A 30 -27.33 10.73 -4.81
CA SER A 30 -25.99 10.83 -4.26
C SER A 30 -25.70 9.48 -3.61
N SER A 31 -24.93 8.62 -4.29
CA SER A 31 -24.48 7.37 -3.70
C SER A 31 -23.77 7.75 -2.40
N ASN A 32 -24.20 7.18 -1.28
CA ASN A 32 -23.53 7.38 0.01
C ASN A 32 -22.18 6.66 0.07
N VAL A 33 -21.75 6.07 -1.05
CA VAL A 33 -20.47 5.39 -1.22
C VAL A 33 -19.79 5.93 -2.47
N ILE A 34 -18.53 6.34 -2.30
CA ILE A 34 -17.68 6.80 -3.39
C ILE A 34 -16.48 5.87 -3.56
N LEU A 35 -16.03 5.70 -4.81
CA LEU A 35 -14.74 5.11 -5.11
C LEU A 35 -13.66 6.19 -4.95
N LEU A 36 -12.72 6.00 -4.03
CA LEU A 36 -11.67 6.97 -3.71
C LEU A 36 -10.48 6.87 -4.67
N SER A 37 -9.95 5.66 -4.81
CA SER A 37 -8.80 5.39 -5.68
C SER A 37 -8.81 3.94 -6.12
N HIS A 38 -8.13 3.65 -7.23
CA HIS A 38 -7.96 2.29 -7.73
C HIS A 38 -6.72 2.18 -8.61
N SER A 39 -6.14 0.99 -8.64
CA SER A 39 -5.00 0.63 -9.47
C SER A 39 -5.23 -0.75 -10.10
N GLY A 40 -4.81 -0.91 -11.36
CA GLY A 40 -4.80 -2.18 -12.06
C GLY A 40 -3.40 -2.49 -12.57
N PHE A 41 -2.91 -3.70 -12.32
CA PHE A 41 -1.55 -4.08 -12.72
C PHE A 41 -1.41 -5.60 -12.85
N ILE A 42 -0.40 -5.99 -13.63
CA ILE A 42 0.04 -7.37 -13.73
C ILE A 42 1.00 -7.67 -12.58
N ALA A 43 0.90 -8.85 -11.98
CA ALA A 43 1.73 -9.26 -10.86
C ALA A 43 2.17 -10.73 -10.95
N TYR A 44 3.18 -11.07 -10.15
CA TYR A 44 3.71 -12.42 -9.96
C TYR A 44 4.17 -13.07 -11.28
N GLY A 45 5.06 -12.38 -12.01
CA GLY A 45 5.60 -12.88 -13.27
C GLY A 45 4.51 -13.13 -14.34
N ASN A 46 3.59 -12.18 -14.47
CA ASN A 46 2.44 -12.22 -15.36
C ASN A 46 1.38 -13.28 -15.05
N GLN A 47 1.32 -13.82 -13.84
CA GLN A 47 0.31 -14.83 -13.51
C GLN A 47 -1.04 -14.23 -13.12
N TYR A 48 -1.04 -13.02 -12.56
CA TYR A 48 -2.24 -12.35 -12.10
C TYR A 48 -2.41 -10.98 -12.73
N TYR A 49 -3.66 -10.64 -13.06
CA TYR A 49 -4.08 -9.25 -13.17
C TYR A 49 -4.81 -8.89 -11.88
N ILE A 50 -4.29 -7.90 -11.17
CA ILE A 50 -4.83 -7.42 -9.90
C ILE A 50 -5.49 -6.07 -10.12
N VAL A 51 -6.73 -5.94 -9.67
CA VAL A 51 -7.39 -4.66 -9.48
C VAL A 51 -7.53 -4.46 -7.97
N VAL A 52 -6.93 -3.39 -7.45
CA VAL A 52 -7.09 -2.96 -6.07
C VAL A 52 -7.78 -1.61 -6.06
N GLY A 53 -8.74 -1.42 -5.15
CA GLY A 53 -9.43 -0.14 -5.01
C GLY A 53 -9.86 0.11 -3.59
N GLU A 54 -10.26 1.34 -3.32
CA GLU A 54 -10.72 1.79 -2.02
C GLU A 54 -12.03 2.55 -2.17
N ILE A 55 -13.02 2.16 -1.38
CA ILE A 55 -14.31 2.84 -1.31
C ILE A 55 -14.45 3.55 0.03
N GLN A 56 -15.20 4.65 0.06
CA GLN A 56 -15.53 5.37 1.28
C GLN A 56 -17.04 5.53 1.42
N ASN A 57 -17.53 5.28 2.64
CA ASN A 57 -18.86 5.65 3.04
C ASN A 57 -18.88 7.16 3.39
N VAL A 58 -19.53 7.96 2.57
CA VAL A 58 -19.75 9.41 2.78
C VAL A 58 -21.15 9.72 3.31
N GLY A 59 -21.96 8.68 3.56
CA GLY A 59 -23.27 8.81 4.19
C GLY A 59 -23.22 8.98 5.70
N THR A 60 -24.41 9.12 6.30
CA THR A 60 -24.57 9.33 7.75
C THR A 60 -24.79 8.04 8.54
N PHE A 61 -25.13 6.93 7.88
CA PHE A 61 -25.27 5.61 8.50
C PHE A 61 -24.09 4.71 8.13
N ALA A 62 -23.80 3.72 8.97
CA ALA A 62 -22.88 2.67 8.53
C ALA A 62 -23.52 1.90 7.37
N ILE A 63 -22.69 1.28 6.54
CA ILE A 63 -23.14 0.44 5.44
C ILE A 63 -22.54 -0.95 5.59
N LYS A 64 -23.22 -1.95 5.06
CA LYS A 64 -22.76 -3.33 5.04
C LYS A 64 -22.95 -3.98 3.68
N ASN A 65 -22.41 -5.20 3.55
CA ASN A 65 -22.55 -6.03 2.36
C ASN A 65 -22.10 -5.30 1.08
N VAL A 66 -21.09 -4.43 1.21
CA VAL A 66 -20.66 -3.59 0.11
C VAL A 66 -19.98 -4.44 -0.95
N LYS A 67 -20.50 -4.39 -2.18
CA LYS A 67 -19.95 -5.11 -3.33
C LYS A 67 -19.81 -4.17 -4.51
N ILE A 68 -18.74 -4.38 -5.26
CA ILE A 68 -18.33 -3.55 -6.38
C ILE A 68 -18.31 -4.44 -7.63
N SER A 69 -18.88 -3.98 -8.74
CA SER A 69 -18.76 -4.68 -10.02
C SER A 69 -17.43 -4.33 -10.70
N ILE A 70 -16.66 -5.36 -11.10
CA ILE A 70 -15.43 -5.19 -11.87
C ILE A 70 -15.54 -6.02 -13.15
N THR A 71 -15.17 -5.41 -14.29
CA THR A 71 -15.08 -6.09 -15.59
C THR A 71 -13.70 -5.84 -16.21
N LEU A 72 -13.04 -6.90 -16.68
CA LEU A 72 -11.73 -6.86 -17.35
C LEU A 72 -11.94 -7.05 -18.85
N TYR A 73 -11.21 -6.27 -19.66
CA TYR A 73 -11.34 -6.25 -21.11
C TYR A 73 -10.00 -6.47 -21.81
N ASN A 74 -10.06 -7.17 -22.94
CA ASN A 74 -8.94 -7.24 -23.87
C ASN A 74 -8.90 -6.04 -24.84
N ARG A 75 -7.90 -6.02 -25.73
CA ARG A 75 -7.71 -4.96 -26.73
C ARG A 75 -8.86 -4.84 -27.73
N ASN A 76 -9.61 -5.91 -27.97
CA ASN A 76 -10.76 -5.93 -28.85
C ASN A 76 -12.05 -5.47 -28.13
N ASN A 77 -11.93 -5.02 -26.88
CA ASN A 77 -13.05 -4.65 -26.00
C ASN A 77 -13.96 -5.83 -25.65
N GLU A 78 -13.46 -7.07 -25.75
CA GLU A 78 -14.17 -8.27 -25.31
C GLU A 78 -14.00 -8.45 -23.79
N VAL A 79 -15.05 -8.91 -23.13
CA VAL A 79 -15.03 -9.19 -21.69
C VAL A 79 -14.23 -10.46 -21.44
N LEU A 80 -13.12 -10.32 -20.71
CA LEU A 80 -12.28 -11.43 -20.26
C LEU A 80 -12.79 -12.03 -18.95
N TYR A 81 -13.26 -11.16 -18.06
CA TYR A 81 -13.70 -11.53 -16.71
C TYR A 81 -14.66 -10.48 -16.18
N SER A 82 -15.67 -10.90 -15.42
CA SER A 82 -16.55 -9.98 -14.69
C SER A 82 -16.92 -10.60 -13.36
N CYS A 83 -16.88 -9.82 -12.29
CA CYS A 83 -17.28 -10.27 -10.96
C CYS A 83 -17.93 -9.15 -10.14
N MET A 84 -18.58 -9.53 -9.04
CA MET A 84 -19.06 -8.63 -8.01
C MET A 84 -18.24 -8.90 -6.75
N GLN A 85 -17.29 -8.02 -6.48
CA GLN A 85 -16.26 -8.15 -5.46
C GLN A 85 -16.70 -7.51 -4.15
N PRO A 86 -16.72 -8.25 -3.03
CA PRO A 86 -16.92 -7.65 -1.71
C PRO A 86 -15.75 -6.75 -1.32
N ALA A 87 -16.07 -5.65 -0.63
CA ALA A 87 -15.09 -4.90 0.15
C ALA A 87 -14.57 -5.75 1.33
N PHE A 88 -13.40 -5.41 1.85
CA PHE A 88 -12.75 -6.21 2.89
C PHE A 88 -13.50 -6.11 4.22
N LEU A 89 -13.88 -4.91 4.64
CA LEU A 89 -14.77 -4.69 5.78
C LEU A 89 -16.20 -5.10 5.44
N GLU A 90 -16.82 -5.88 6.32
CA GLU A 90 -18.24 -6.22 6.27
C GLU A 90 -19.11 -5.01 6.59
N ILE A 91 -18.67 -4.17 7.55
CA ILE A 91 -19.35 -2.93 7.94
C ILE A 91 -18.39 -1.74 7.79
N ILE A 92 -18.81 -0.72 7.06
CA ILE A 92 -18.06 0.52 6.84
C ILE A 92 -18.83 1.66 7.53
N PRO A 93 -18.34 2.17 8.68
CA PRO A 93 -18.97 3.32 9.35
C PRO A 93 -18.94 4.60 8.50
N PRO A 94 -19.73 5.62 8.87
CA PRO A 94 -19.66 6.95 8.26
C PRO A 94 -18.23 7.49 8.23
N ASN A 95 -17.85 8.08 7.09
CA ASN A 95 -16.53 8.63 6.80
C ASN A 95 -15.37 7.60 6.83
N ARG A 96 -15.66 6.30 6.92
CA ARG A 96 -14.66 5.24 6.86
C ARG A 96 -14.57 4.65 5.46
N LYS A 97 -13.43 4.00 5.23
CA LYS A 97 -13.06 3.41 3.96
C LYS A 97 -12.71 1.94 4.11
N SER A 98 -12.83 1.21 3.01
CA SER A 98 -12.54 -0.22 2.94
C SER A 98 -11.93 -0.53 1.58
N PRO A 99 -10.82 -1.29 1.54
CA PRO A 99 -10.25 -1.73 0.28
C PRO A 99 -11.08 -2.89 -0.29
N PHE A 100 -10.92 -3.12 -1.59
CA PHE A 100 -11.29 -4.34 -2.28
C PHE A 100 -10.16 -4.77 -3.20
N VAL A 101 -10.05 -6.09 -3.45
CA VAL A 101 -9.04 -6.65 -4.34
C VAL A 101 -9.68 -7.72 -5.19
N VAL A 102 -9.52 -7.59 -6.50
CA VAL A 102 -9.79 -8.62 -7.49
C VAL A 102 -8.46 -9.17 -7.96
N MET A 103 -8.33 -10.49 -7.98
CA MET A 103 -7.17 -11.19 -8.52
C MET A 103 -7.65 -12.18 -9.57
N TRP A 104 -7.37 -11.87 -10.84
CA TRP A 104 -7.71 -12.74 -11.95
C TRP A 104 -6.47 -13.50 -12.42
N PHE A 105 -6.60 -14.81 -12.58
CA PHE A 105 -5.48 -15.72 -12.80
C PHE A 105 -5.36 -16.18 -14.25
N GLY A 106 -4.12 -16.40 -14.69
CA GLY A 106 -3.80 -17.08 -15.94
C GLY A 106 -2.64 -16.39 -16.64
N LYS A 107 -1.49 -17.06 -16.76
CA LYS A 107 -0.25 -16.49 -17.31
C LYS A 107 -0.44 -15.82 -18.68
N ASP A 108 -1.19 -16.49 -19.56
CA ASP A 108 -1.45 -15.99 -20.91
C ASP A 108 -2.64 -15.03 -20.96
N LYS A 109 -3.52 -15.08 -19.95
CA LYS A 109 -4.76 -14.30 -19.90
C LYS A 109 -4.57 -12.94 -19.23
N SER A 110 -3.74 -12.85 -18.19
CA SER A 110 -3.51 -11.60 -17.45
C SER A 110 -2.90 -10.51 -18.34
N VAL A 111 -2.03 -10.90 -19.28
CA VAL A 111 -1.38 -10.01 -20.25
C VAL A 111 -2.34 -9.54 -21.35
N GLU A 112 -3.48 -10.21 -21.53
CA GLU A 112 -4.52 -9.76 -22.46
C GLU A 112 -5.31 -8.58 -21.90
N VAL A 113 -5.33 -8.37 -20.58
CA VAL A 113 -6.04 -7.26 -19.96
C VAL A 113 -5.36 -5.95 -20.33
N VAL A 114 -6.08 -5.08 -21.04
CA VAL A 114 -5.62 -3.73 -21.36
C VAL A 114 -6.44 -2.65 -20.66
N ARG A 115 -7.61 -3.02 -20.14
CA ARG A 115 -8.57 -2.11 -19.52
C ARG A 115 -9.41 -2.87 -18.51
N TYR A 116 -9.83 -2.18 -17.47
CA TYR A 116 -10.87 -2.64 -16.56
C TYR A 116 -11.85 -1.50 -16.30
N ASP A 117 -13.10 -1.88 -16.02
CA ASP A 117 -14.13 -0.97 -15.53
C ASP A 117 -14.51 -1.35 -14.11
N ILE A 118 -14.74 -0.32 -13.30
CA ILE A 118 -15.39 -0.44 -12.00
C ILE A 118 -16.75 0.23 -12.15
N SER A 119 -17.81 -0.56 -11.98
CA SER A 119 -19.20 -0.09 -12.02
C SER A 119 -19.92 -0.47 -10.72
N ASP A 120 -21.17 -0.05 -10.59
CA ASP A 120 -22.16 -0.47 -9.61
C ASP A 120 -21.60 -0.81 -8.21
N ILE A 121 -21.75 0.13 -7.28
CA ILE A 121 -21.48 -0.12 -5.87
C ILE A 121 -22.83 -0.38 -5.20
N VAL A 122 -23.05 -1.62 -4.76
CA VAL A 122 -24.26 -2.02 -4.03
C VAL A 122 -23.93 -2.19 -2.56
N TYR A 123 -24.85 -1.75 -1.69
CA TYR A 123 -24.70 -1.80 -0.24
C TYR A 123 -26.06 -1.78 0.44
N GLU A 124 -26.07 -2.11 1.72
CA GLU A 124 -27.22 -1.95 2.61
C GLU A 124 -26.85 -0.96 3.71
N GLU A 125 -27.79 -0.08 4.09
CA GLU A 125 -27.60 0.74 5.29
C GLU A 125 -27.71 -0.15 6.54
N ASP A 126 -26.80 0.06 7.48
CA ASP A 126 -26.81 -0.55 8.79
C ASP A 126 -26.78 0.53 9.88
N PRO A 127 -27.94 0.95 10.40
CA PRO A 127 -28.00 1.88 11.50
C PRO A 127 -27.34 1.33 12.78
N ALA A 128 -27.22 0.01 12.90
CA ALA A 128 -26.58 -0.63 14.05
C ALA A 128 -25.06 -0.61 13.88
N MET A 129 -24.42 0.43 14.41
CA MET A 129 -22.96 0.52 14.43
C MET A 129 -22.36 -0.50 15.40
N LYS A 130 -21.41 -1.31 14.93
CA LYS A 130 -20.58 -2.16 15.80
C LYS A 130 -19.72 -1.26 16.74
N PRO A 131 -19.60 -1.58 18.04
CA PRO A 131 -18.72 -0.83 18.93
C PRO A 131 -17.26 -0.86 18.46
N GLN A 132 -16.55 0.23 18.66
CA GLN A 132 -15.13 0.36 18.30
C GLN A 132 -14.24 -0.07 19.47
N LYS A 133 -13.91 -1.36 19.54
CA LYS A 133 -13.23 -1.98 20.68
C LYS A 133 -12.09 -2.92 20.31
N LEU A 134 -11.60 -2.84 19.07
CA LEU A 134 -10.29 -3.36 18.70
C LEU A 134 -9.27 -2.22 18.69
N GLU A 135 -8.05 -2.48 19.11
CA GLU A 135 -6.97 -1.48 19.16
C GLU A 135 -5.68 -2.07 18.60
N ILE A 136 -5.07 -1.41 17.61
CA ILE A 136 -3.72 -1.78 17.16
C ILE A 136 -2.73 -1.29 18.23
N VAL A 137 -2.02 -2.22 18.84
CA VAL A 137 -1.00 -1.93 19.87
C VAL A 137 0.27 -1.41 19.20
N TRP A 138 0.69 -2.08 18.13
CA TRP A 138 1.79 -1.66 17.27
C TRP A 138 1.66 -2.35 15.90
N SER A 139 2.28 -1.76 14.89
CA SER A 139 2.47 -2.41 13.59
C SER A 139 3.81 -1.98 12.99
N SER A 140 4.37 -2.84 12.15
CA SER A 140 5.56 -2.55 11.37
C SER A 140 5.46 -3.24 10.02
N TYR A 141 6.00 -2.59 9.00
CA TYR A 141 6.16 -3.17 7.68
C TYR A 141 7.59 -3.68 7.48
N SER A 142 7.72 -4.88 6.92
CA SER A 142 8.95 -5.41 6.34
C SER A 142 8.54 -6.33 5.20
N TYR A 143 8.93 -6.00 3.96
CA TYR A 143 8.53 -6.79 2.79
C TYR A 143 8.75 -8.31 3.02
N PRO A 144 7.76 -9.17 2.75
CA PRO A 144 6.43 -8.89 2.16
C PRO A 144 5.29 -8.72 3.19
N ASP A 145 5.59 -8.46 4.46
CA ASP A 145 4.66 -8.56 5.58
C ASP A 145 4.40 -7.21 6.27
N VAL A 146 3.15 -7.01 6.70
CA VAL A 146 2.81 -6.07 7.78
C VAL A 146 2.50 -6.89 9.02
N ILE A 147 3.38 -6.82 10.01
CA ILE A 147 3.25 -7.51 11.29
C ILE A 147 2.80 -6.54 12.38
N GLY A 148 2.18 -7.05 13.42
CA GLY A 148 1.75 -6.21 14.53
C GLY A 148 1.09 -6.97 15.66
N ALA A 149 0.55 -6.21 16.60
CA ALA A 149 -0.29 -6.75 17.67
C ALA A 149 -1.60 -5.97 17.77
N ILE A 150 -2.69 -6.69 18.01
CA ILE A 150 -4.04 -6.15 18.17
C ILE A 150 -4.60 -6.59 19.51
N LYS A 151 -5.28 -5.67 20.20
CA LYS A 151 -5.90 -5.89 21.50
C LYS A 151 -7.42 -5.77 21.40
N ASN A 152 -8.12 -6.68 22.06
CA ASN A 152 -9.54 -6.54 22.32
C ASN A 152 -9.74 -5.74 23.62
N ILE A 153 -10.23 -4.51 23.52
CA ILE A 153 -10.55 -3.64 24.66
C ILE A 153 -12.06 -3.66 25.00
N GLY A 154 -12.78 -4.61 24.43
CA GLY A 154 -14.18 -4.88 24.69
C GLY A 154 -14.40 -5.83 25.88
N ASP A 155 -15.67 -6.06 26.16
CA ASP A 155 -16.19 -6.90 27.24
C ASP A 155 -16.61 -8.32 26.78
N LYS A 156 -16.60 -8.58 25.46
CA LYS A 156 -16.90 -9.86 24.84
C LYS A 156 -15.69 -10.39 24.07
N ASN A 157 -15.69 -11.69 23.77
CA ASN A 157 -14.72 -12.24 22.82
C ASN A 157 -14.90 -11.59 21.45
N ALA A 158 -13.80 -11.15 20.82
CA ALA A 158 -13.77 -10.76 19.43
C ALA A 158 -13.51 -12.00 18.57
N THR A 159 -14.46 -12.42 17.75
CA THR A 159 -14.38 -13.63 16.93
C THR A 159 -14.20 -13.30 15.45
N TYR A 160 -13.44 -14.16 14.75
CA TYR A 160 -13.07 -13.96 13.34
C TYR A 160 -12.45 -12.59 13.10
N VAL A 161 -11.41 -12.27 13.87
CA VAL A 161 -10.72 -10.99 13.75
C VAL A 161 -9.99 -10.95 12.42
N LYS A 162 -10.42 -10.03 11.56
CA LYS A 162 -9.82 -9.72 10.27
C LYS A 162 -8.97 -8.47 10.43
N VAL A 163 -7.66 -8.61 10.25
CA VAL A 163 -6.72 -7.48 10.20
C VAL A 163 -6.38 -7.20 8.75
N ILE A 164 -6.45 -5.95 8.33
CA ILE A 164 -6.29 -5.54 6.93
C ILE A 164 -5.17 -4.51 6.90
N ALA A 165 -4.21 -4.71 5.99
CA ALA A 165 -3.19 -3.72 5.69
C ALA A 165 -3.43 -3.13 4.30
N VAL A 166 -3.30 -1.82 4.19
CA VAL A 166 -3.50 -1.04 2.95
C VAL A 166 -2.27 -0.18 2.72
N PHE A 167 -1.74 -0.18 1.50
CA PHE A 167 -0.62 0.63 1.07
C PHE A 167 -1.06 1.73 0.12
N TYR A 168 -0.47 2.91 0.29
CA TYR A 168 -0.71 4.09 -0.55
C TYR A 168 0.59 4.62 -1.13
N ASP A 169 0.53 5.13 -2.36
CA ASP A 169 1.61 5.88 -2.97
C ASP A 169 1.71 7.32 -2.41
N GLU A 170 2.59 8.12 -3.00
CA GLU A 170 2.85 9.51 -2.59
C GLU A 170 1.64 10.43 -2.81
N ASP A 171 0.81 10.13 -3.81
CA ASP A 171 -0.41 10.88 -4.13
C ASP A 171 -1.62 10.41 -3.30
N GLY A 172 -1.43 9.36 -2.48
CA GLY A 172 -2.47 8.77 -1.65
C GLY A 172 -3.34 7.74 -2.39
N ASN A 173 -2.96 7.30 -3.59
CA ASN A 173 -3.68 6.24 -4.29
C ASN A 173 -3.33 4.87 -3.71
N ILE A 174 -4.33 4.00 -3.62
CA ILE A 174 -4.13 2.62 -3.19
C ILE A 174 -3.27 1.83 -4.19
N VAL A 175 -2.21 1.18 -3.68
CA VAL A 175 -1.31 0.34 -4.48
C VAL A 175 -1.34 -1.13 -4.09
N GLY A 176 -1.88 -1.45 -2.90
CA GLY A 176 -2.04 -2.83 -2.45
C GLY A 176 -2.88 -2.93 -1.19
N ALA A 177 -3.62 -4.02 -1.05
CA ALA A 177 -4.31 -4.38 0.18
C ALA A 177 -4.33 -5.90 0.35
N ASN A 178 -4.23 -6.37 1.59
CA ASN A 178 -4.47 -7.77 1.93
C ASN A 178 -4.98 -7.88 3.38
N SER A 179 -5.41 -9.07 3.79
CA SER A 179 -5.92 -9.33 5.12
C SER A 179 -5.37 -10.61 5.74
N ASP A 180 -5.23 -10.58 7.06
CA ASP A 180 -4.99 -11.74 7.92
C ASP A 180 -6.29 -12.12 8.64
N LEU A 181 -6.58 -13.42 8.69
CA LEU A 181 -7.74 -14.04 9.32
C LEU A 181 -7.33 -15.11 10.34
N SER A 182 -6.07 -15.13 10.76
CA SER A 182 -5.51 -16.16 11.66
C SER A 182 -6.08 -16.11 13.08
N ILE A 183 -6.58 -14.95 13.52
CA ILE A 183 -7.11 -14.73 14.88
C ILE A 183 -8.60 -15.11 14.94
N ASN A 184 -8.87 -16.38 15.23
CA ASN A 184 -10.24 -16.90 15.31
C ASN A 184 -11.05 -16.36 16.51
N SER A 185 -10.39 -16.11 17.64
CA SER A 185 -11.02 -15.60 18.86
C SER A 185 -9.99 -14.86 19.73
N LEU A 186 -10.38 -13.70 20.24
CA LEU A 186 -9.57 -12.85 21.11
C LEU A 186 -10.40 -12.45 22.34
N ALA A 187 -10.04 -12.96 23.51
CA ALA A 187 -10.76 -12.70 24.76
C ALA A 187 -10.71 -11.22 25.17
N PRO A 188 -11.63 -10.74 26.03
CA PRO A 188 -11.55 -9.41 26.62
C PRO A 188 -10.17 -9.11 27.21
N ASN A 189 -9.64 -7.93 26.91
CA ASN A 189 -8.31 -7.44 27.29
C ASN A 189 -7.10 -8.24 26.77
N ALA A 190 -7.32 -9.29 25.98
CA ALA A 190 -6.24 -10.07 25.39
C ALA A 190 -5.64 -9.36 24.17
N THR A 191 -4.36 -9.63 23.94
CA THR A 191 -3.59 -9.18 22.77
C THR A 191 -3.17 -10.40 21.96
N ALA A 192 -3.23 -10.29 20.63
CA ALA A 192 -2.70 -11.29 19.70
C ALA A 192 -1.82 -10.62 18.64
N GLU A 193 -0.84 -11.37 18.14
CA GLU A 193 -0.03 -10.95 17.01
C GLU A 193 -0.77 -11.26 15.70
N PHE A 194 -0.52 -10.45 14.66
CA PHE A 194 -1.03 -10.65 13.32
C PHE A 194 0.10 -10.52 12.30
N SER A 195 -0.10 -11.14 11.13
CA SER A 195 0.82 -11.01 9.98
C SER A 195 0.04 -10.95 8.68
N VAL A 196 -0.07 -9.75 8.11
CA VAL A 196 -0.67 -9.54 6.79
C VAL A 196 0.41 -9.69 5.72
N THR A 197 0.50 -10.86 5.11
CA THR A 197 1.48 -11.19 4.06
C THR A 197 0.96 -10.83 2.68
N PHE A 198 1.80 -10.31 1.78
CA PHE A 198 1.43 -9.97 0.41
C PHE A 198 2.16 -10.86 -0.62
N PRO A 199 1.80 -12.16 -0.73
CA PRO A 199 2.61 -13.14 -1.47
C PRO A 199 2.56 -12.96 -2.99
N PHE A 200 1.56 -12.23 -3.49
CA PHE A 200 1.32 -12.04 -4.93
C PHE A 200 1.71 -10.64 -5.43
N LEU A 201 2.19 -9.76 -4.55
CA LEU A 201 2.67 -8.43 -4.92
C LEU A 201 4.19 -8.43 -4.92
N GLU A 202 4.77 -8.02 -6.04
CA GLU A 202 6.22 -7.91 -6.20
C GLU A 202 6.76 -6.69 -5.44
N GLU A 203 8.00 -6.77 -4.96
CA GLU A 203 8.65 -5.68 -4.22
C GLU A 203 8.58 -4.33 -4.98
N ALA A 204 8.69 -4.36 -6.31
CA ALA A 204 8.58 -3.17 -7.16
C ALA A 204 7.25 -2.41 -7.00
N ILE A 205 6.16 -3.10 -6.63
CA ILE A 205 4.87 -2.47 -6.34
C ILE A 205 4.97 -1.68 -5.03
N PHE A 206 5.62 -2.24 -4.01
CA PHE A 206 5.81 -1.62 -2.70
C PHE A 206 6.88 -0.52 -2.68
N GLN A 207 7.81 -0.49 -3.64
CA GLN A 207 8.73 0.64 -3.81
C GLN A 207 8.01 1.96 -4.10
N ARG A 208 6.76 1.90 -4.58
CA ARG A 208 5.89 3.07 -4.75
C ARG A 208 5.14 3.44 -3.49
N ALA A 209 5.00 2.52 -2.54
CA ALA A 209 4.24 2.77 -1.31
C ALA A 209 5.04 3.69 -0.38
N LYS A 210 4.42 4.79 0.03
CA LYS A 210 4.99 5.75 1.00
C LYS A 210 4.40 5.56 2.39
N LYS A 211 3.18 5.04 2.44
CA LYS A 211 2.40 4.93 3.66
C LYS A 211 1.64 3.63 3.67
N TYR A 212 1.45 3.08 4.87
CA TYR A 212 0.46 2.04 5.09
C TYR A 212 -0.48 2.38 6.24
N GLU A 213 -1.66 1.78 6.19
CA GLU A 213 -2.70 1.84 7.21
C GLU A 213 -3.07 0.42 7.61
N VAL A 214 -3.34 0.22 8.91
CA VAL A 214 -3.90 -1.02 9.43
C VAL A 214 -5.31 -0.75 9.93
N ILE A 215 -6.28 -1.47 9.37
CA ILE A 215 -7.67 -1.49 9.84
C ILE A 215 -8.04 -2.90 10.31
N ALA A 216 -9.08 -3.02 11.14
CA ALA A 216 -9.52 -4.33 11.62
C ALA A 216 -11.02 -4.36 11.93
N GLU A 217 -11.58 -5.56 11.86
CA GLU A 217 -12.93 -5.88 12.30
C GLU A 217 -13.00 -7.28 12.91
N SER A 218 -14.01 -7.50 13.74
CA SER A 218 -14.49 -8.82 14.16
C SER A 218 -16.00 -8.89 13.93
N LYS A 219 -16.62 -10.01 14.31
CA LYS A 219 -18.09 -10.08 14.34
C LYS A 219 -18.71 -9.07 15.33
N GLU A 220 -18.01 -8.76 16.41
CA GLU A 220 -18.48 -7.95 17.53
C GLU A 220 -18.02 -6.50 17.44
N TYR A 221 -16.79 -6.26 16.97
CA TYR A 221 -16.12 -4.98 17.14
C TYR A 221 -15.47 -4.47 15.86
N LEU A 222 -15.36 -3.14 15.78
CA LEU A 222 -14.54 -2.46 14.79
C LEU A 222 -13.27 -1.92 15.45
N LEU A 223 -12.29 -1.59 14.61
CA LEU A 223 -11.10 -0.86 15.05
C LEU A 223 -11.48 0.53 15.58
N LYS A 224 -10.98 0.83 16.79
CA LYS A 224 -10.99 2.14 17.41
C LYS A 224 -10.08 3.09 16.63
N LEU A 225 -10.61 4.28 16.35
CA LEU A 225 -9.85 5.34 15.73
C LEU A 225 -8.90 5.96 16.75
N ASN A 226 -7.60 5.89 16.47
CA ASN A 226 -6.60 6.76 17.07
C ASN A 226 -5.93 7.52 15.90
N GLU A 227 -5.77 8.84 15.99
CA GLU A 227 -5.17 9.67 14.91
C GLU A 227 -3.73 9.25 14.57
N GLU A 228 -3.04 8.60 15.50
CA GLU A 228 -1.66 8.12 15.32
C GLU A 228 -1.55 6.74 14.64
N SER A 229 -2.60 5.91 14.69
CA SER A 229 -2.51 4.50 14.24
C SER A 229 -2.78 4.30 12.74
N THR A 230 -3.17 5.34 12.01
CA THR A 230 -3.60 5.24 10.61
C THR A 230 -2.49 5.55 9.60
N ASN A 231 -1.33 6.05 10.05
CA ASN A 231 -0.34 6.65 9.17
C ASN A 231 1.08 6.24 9.52
N ALA A 232 1.41 4.96 9.32
CA ALA A 232 2.78 4.50 9.47
C ALA A 232 3.53 4.67 8.14
N ASN A 233 4.73 5.26 8.23
CA ASN A 233 5.60 5.40 7.07
C ASN A 233 6.17 4.03 6.69
N VAL A 234 6.24 3.78 5.38
CA VAL A 234 7.02 2.67 4.85
C VAL A 234 8.50 3.02 5.02
N VAL A 235 9.13 2.49 6.05
CA VAL A 235 10.58 2.67 6.25
C VAL A 235 11.32 1.73 5.32
N ASP A 236 11.82 2.28 4.21
CA ASP A 236 12.67 1.54 3.29
C ASP A 236 14.06 1.30 3.91
N ASN A 237 14.29 0.07 4.35
CA ASN A 237 15.56 -0.39 4.90
C ASN A 237 16.61 -0.69 3.82
N SER A 238 16.33 -0.49 2.52
CA SER A 238 17.29 -0.68 1.43
C SER A 238 18.55 0.19 1.58
N ASN A 239 18.42 1.36 2.21
CA ASN A 239 19.52 2.28 2.50
C ASN A 239 20.57 1.70 3.48
N ASN A 240 20.25 0.62 4.19
CA ASN A 240 21.20 -0.09 5.04
C ASN A 240 22.25 -0.84 4.20
N PHE A 241 21.91 -1.33 3.01
CA PHE A 241 22.86 -2.09 2.19
C PHE A 241 24.04 -1.22 1.73
N LEU A 242 23.76 -0.02 1.21
CA LEU A 242 24.82 0.91 0.77
C LEU A 242 25.70 1.38 1.92
N THR A 243 25.13 1.59 3.11
CA THR A 243 25.91 1.93 4.31
C THR A 243 26.78 0.77 4.78
N TRP A 244 26.29 -0.47 4.78
CA TRP A 244 27.11 -1.65 5.08
C TRP A 244 28.22 -1.89 4.04
N VAL A 245 27.94 -1.67 2.75
CA VAL A 245 28.95 -1.71 1.68
C VAL A 245 30.01 -0.64 1.89
N ALA A 246 29.62 0.59 2.24
CA ALA A 246 30.55 1.67 2.53
C ALA A 246 31.44 1.36 3.74
N ILE A 247 30.88 0.81 4.82
CA ILE A 247 31.62 0.36 6.00
C ILE A 247 32.61 -0.75 5.62
N PHE A 248 32.17 -1.74 4.84
CA PHE A 248 33.03 -2.85 4.40
C PHE A 248 34.21 -2.36 3.54
N LEU A 249 33.97 -1.44 2.60
CA LEU A 249 35.03 -0.83 1.79
C LEU A 249 36.03 -0.03 2.64
N ALA A 250 35.54 0.73 3.63
CA ALA A 250 36.40 1.47 4.55
C ALA A 250 37.32 0.52 5.34
N VAL A 251 36.80 -0.62 5.82
CA VAL A 251 37.60 -1.63 6.52
C VAL A 251 38.67 -2.23 5.61
N LEU A 252 38.35 -2.54 4.35
CA LEU A 252 39.34 -3.07 3.39
C LEU A 252 40.50 -2.08 3.15
N VAL A 253 40.21 -0.78 3.06
CA VAL A 253 41.24 0.26 2.89
C VAL A 253 42.16 0.32 4.12
N VAL A 254 41.60 0.26 5.33
CA VAL A 254 42.40 0.28 6.57
C VAL A 254 43.27 -0.97 6.67
N VAL A 255 42.72 -2.16 6.42
CA VAL A 255 43.46 -3.42 6.45
C VAL A 255 44.57 -3.44 5.39
N GLY A 256 44.26 -3.02 4.15
CA GLY A 256 45.23 -2.91 3.07
C GLY A 256 46.38 -1.96 3.42
N SER A 257 46.07 -0.81 4.02
CA SER A 257 47.06 0.17 4.47
C SER A 257 47.97 -0.40 5.56
N LEU A 258 47.42 -1.13 6.53
CA LEU A 258 48.18 -1.80 7.59
C LEU A 258 49.13 -2.87 7.02
N LEU A 259 48.64 -3.71 6.10
CA LEU A 259 49.46 -4.73 5.42
C LEU A 259 50.60 -4.09 4.61
N PHE A 260 50.32 -2.98 3.92
CA PHE A 260 51.35 -2.23 3.19
C PHE A 260 52.42 -1.64 4.13
N ILE A 261 52.02 -1.09 5.27
CA ILE A 261 52.95 -0.60 6.31
C ILE A 261 53.80 -1.74 6.86
N LEU A 262 53.22 -2.91 7.13
CA LEU A 262 53.96 -4.08 7.60
C LEU A 262 54.96 -4.58 6.55
N HIS A 263 54.53 -4.68 5.29
CA HIS A 263 55.38 -5.12 4.20
C HIS A 263 56.54 -4.15 3.92
N SER A 264 56.27 -2.84 3.93
CA SER A 264 57.30 -1.81 3.76
C SER A 264 58.31 -1.81 4.92
N LYS A 265 57.87 -1.99 6.17
CA LYS A 265 58.75 -2.18 7.33
C LYS A 265 59.60 -3.44 7.19
N GLN A 266 59.03 -4.55 6.73
CA GLN A 266 59.77 -5.80 6.51
C GLN A 266 60.82 -5.65 5.40
N LYS A 267 60.49 -4.98 4.29
CA LYS A 267 61.42 -4.69 3.19
C LYS A 267 62.58 -3.79 3.65
N SER A 268 62.28 -2.74 4.42
CA SER A 268 63.30 -1.85 5.01
C SER A 268 64.25 -2.62 5.94
N ARG A 269 63.72 -3.51 6.81
CA ARG A 269 64.53 -4.39 7.67
C ARG A 269 65.44 -5.31 6.84
N ARG A 270 64.94 -5.90 5.76
CA ARG A 270 65.74 -6.74 4.83
C ARG A 270 66.87 -5.94 4.18
N GLN A 271 66.61 -4.71 3.73
CA GLN A 271 67.64 -3.85 3.14
C GLN A 271 68.71 -3.42 4.16
N LYS A 272 68.31 -3.06 5.40
CA LYS A 272 69.28 -2.75 6.49
C LYS A 272 70.18 -3.96 6.80
N ARG A 273 69.62 -5.17 6.88
CA ARG A 273 70.40 -6.42 7.08
C ARG A 273 71.41 -6.66 5.95
N LYS A 274 71.03 -6.44 4.68
CA LYS A 274 71.96 -6.56 3.54
C LYS A 274 73.11 -5.55 3.62
N ARG A 275 72.83 -4.28 3.95
CA ARG A 275 73.86 -3.24 4.13
C ARG A 275 74.81 -3.53 5.30
N LEU A 276 74.29 -4.05 6.41
CA LEU A 276 75.10 -4.49 7.56
C LEU A 276 76.03 -5.65 7.18
N LYS A 277 75.54 -6.68 6.47
CA LYS A 277 76.38 -7.78 5.98
C LYS A 277 77.52 -7.27 5.09
N LEU A 278 77.23 -6.40 4.12
CA LEU A 278 78.24 -5.80 3.23
C LEU A 278 79.31 -4.98 3.97
N LYS A 279 78.94 -4.22 5.02
CA LYS A 279 79.90 -3.49 5.85
C LYS A 279 80.81 -4.43 6.67
N VAL A 280 80.30 -5.57 7.12
CA VAL A 280 81.10 -6.57 7.85
C VAL A 280 82.06 -7.28 6.91
N THR A 281 81.63 -7.70 5.72
CA THR A 281 82.53 -8.34 4.72
C THR A 281 83.59 -7.37 4.19
N GLY A 282 83.24 -6.11 3.95
CA GLY A 282 84.21 -5.09 3.54
C GLY A 282 85.24 -4.71 4.62
N LYS A 283 84.95 -4.96 5.91
CA LYS A 283 85.91 -4.76 7.00
C LYS A 283 86.89 -5.94 7.15
N VAL A 284 86.48 -7.15 6.80
CA VAL A 284 87.32 -8.38 6.88
C VAL A 284 88.38 -8.42 5.77
N LEU A 285 88.16 -7.74 4.64
CA LEU A 285 89.10 -7.63 3.51
C LEU A 285 90.17 -6.52 3.65
N ARG A 286 90.24 -5.82 4.80
CA ARG A 286 91.18 -4.71 5.06
C ARG A 286 92.11 -4.93 6.28
N LEU A 287 92.27 -6.19 6.69
CA LEU A 287 93.31 -6.64 7.64
C LEU A 287 94.26 -7.56 6.89
#